data_AF-A0A2G6R3C7-F1
#
_entry.id   AF-A0A2G6R3C7-F1
#
_cell.length_a   1.000
_cell.length_b   1.000
_cell.length_c   1.000
_cell.angle_alpha   90.00
_cell.angle_beta   90.00
_cell.angle_gamma   90.00
#
_symmetry.space_group_name_H-M   'P 1'
#
loop_
_entity.id
_entity.type
_entity.pdbx_description
1 polymer ?
#
loop_
_entity_poly.entity_id
_entity_poly.type
_entity_poly.pdbx_seq_one_letter_code
_entity_poly.pdbx_strand_id
1 'polypeptide(L)'
;MRQAGWSASVDAYTGYGTEQQLRVLARVILTPSRTQLFDAADEFLNRRGWRNFISAPAVHHQVTLVVNGEEINLTTDREGYIDIRIKNPGLEPGWQSVDFIVDDAQPVPAPIQIVSSEITFGIISDIDDTIISTLLPRPFIAAWNSFVLTERARQPVVGMSKLYKDLLAKYPGAPIIYISTG
;
A
#
# COMPACT_ATOMS: atom_id res chain seq x y z
N MET A 1 -11.03 23.05 -4.14
CA MET A 1 -12.35 23.33 -3.53
C MET A 1 -12.69 22.18 -2.60
N ARG A 2 -12.78 22.41 -1.28
CA ARG A 2 -13.32 21.42 -0.32
C ARG A 2 -14.79 21.20 -0.66
N GLN A 3 -15.16 20.05 -1.23
CA GLN A 3 -16.56 19.64 -1.21
C GLN A 3 -16.90 19.30 0.23
N ALA A 4 -17.84 20.05 0.82
CA ALA A 4 -18.30 19.83 2.18
C ALA A 4 -18.61 18.34 2.37
N GLY A 5 -18.01 17.72 3.39
CA GLY A 5 -18.27 16.35 3.80
C GLY A 5 -17.43 15.24 3.15
N TRP A 6 -16.29 15.55 2.52
CA TRP A 6 -15.29 14.56 2.14
C TRP A 6 -13.95 14.84 2.83
N SER A 7 -13.26 13.79 3.29
CA SER A 7 -11.94 13.86 3.92
C SER A 7 -10.92 13.04 3.15
N ALA A 8 -9.73 13.61 2.94
CA ALA A 8 -8.59 12.88 2.39
C ALA A 8 -8.06 11.85 3.40
N SER A 9 -7.62 10.70 2.89
CA SER A 9 -6.98 9.63 3.64
C SER A 9 -5.83 9.06 2.82
N VAL A 10 -4.76 8.67 3.49
CA VAL A 10 -3.55 8.12 2.87
C VAL A 10 -3.52 6.60 3.04
N ASP A 11 -3.44 5.90 1.94
CA ASP A 11 -3.03 4.49 1.84
C ASP A 11 -1.52 4.46 1.57
N ALA A 12 -0.72 4.30 2.63
CA ALA A 12 0.73 4.20 2.54
C ALA A 12 1.18 2.80 2.12
N TYR A 13 2.11 2.70 1.18
CA TYR A 13 2.72 1.43 0.75
C TYR A 13 4.13 1.28 1.31
N THR A 14 4.62 0.04 1.35
CA THR A 14 6.02 -0.24 1.69
C THR A 14 6.94 0.35 0.61
N GLY A 15 7.78 1.30 1.01
CA GLY A 15 8.85 1.84 0.18
C GLY A 15 10.12 1.00 0.29
N TYR A 16 11.10 1.34 -0.54
CA TYR A 16 12.43 0.73 -0.48
C TYR A 16 13.49 1.73 -0.92
N GLY A 17 14.74 1.49 -0.55
CA GLY A 17 15.82 2.38 -0.91
C GLY A 17 17.20 1.79 -0.65
N THR A 18 18.18 2.66 -0.82
CA THR A 18 19.59 2.45 -0.52
C THR A 18 20.08 3.62 0.33
N GLU A 19 21.36 3.59 0.70
CA GLU A 19 22.02 4.70 1.39
C GLU A 19 22.03 6.01 0.58
N GLN A 20 21.70 5.96 -0.72
CA GLN A 20 21.73 7.11 -1.62
C GLN A 20 20.34 7.63 -2.00
N GLN A 21 19.35 6.77 -2.14
CA GLN A 21 18.01 7.14 -2.62
C GLN A 21 16.91 6.29 -2.01
N LEU A 22 15.71 6.85 -1.91
CA LEU A 22 14.50 6.17 -1.45
C LEU A 22 13.45 6.25 -2.56
N ARG A 23 12.69 5.17 -2.76
CA ARG A 23 11.42 5.19 -3.49
C ARG A 23 10.29 5.08 -2.48
N VAL A 24 9.42 6.08 -2.48
CA VAL A 24 8.29 6.16 -1.56
C VAL A 24 7.00 6.13 -2.37
N LEU A 25 6.04 5.32 -1.92
CA LEU A 25 4.78 5.10 -2.60
C LEU A 25 3.61 5.27 -1.63
N ALA A 26 2.57 5.98 -2.07
CA ALA A 26 1.30 6.08 -1.37
C ALA A 26 0.17 6.36 -2.36
N ARG A 27 -1.07 6.21 -1.90
CA ARG A 27 -2.25 6.70 -2.59
C ARG A 27 -3.09 7.54 -1.65
N VAL A 28 -3.59 8.67 -2.11
CA VAL A 28 -4.52 9.50 -1.38
C VAL A 28 -5.90 9.35 -2.00
N ILE A 29 -6.87 9.02 -1.15
CA ILE A 29 -8.26 8.84 -1.52
C ILE A 29 -9.13 9.82 -0.73
N LEU A 30 -10.22 10.25 -1.35
CA LEU A 30 -11.28 10.99 -0.68
C LEU A 30 -12.34 9.99 -0.21
N THR A 31 -12.70 10.10 1.06
CA THR A 31 -13.77 9.30 1.68
C THR A 31 -14.86 10.23 2.24
N PRO A 32 -16.15 9.85 2.16
CA PRO A 32 -17.22 10.66 2.72
C PRO A 32 -17.14 10.69 4.26
N SER A 33 -17.36 11.87 4.84
CA SER A 33 -17.35 12.08 6.28
C SER A 33 -18.60 11.48 6.93
N ARG A 34 -18.46 11.02 8.18
CA ARG A 34 -19.55 10.36 8.93
C ARG A 34 -20.84 11.18 8.99
N THR A 35 -20.76 12.51 8.99
CA THR A 35 -21.91 13.41 9.11
C THR A 35 -22.83 13.34 7.90
N GLN A 36 -22.32 13.08 6.69
CA GLN A 36 -23.14 12.92 5.48
C GLN A 36 -23.79 11.53 5.34
N LEU A 37 -23.31 10.53 6.09
CA LEU A 37 -23.92 9.21 6.09
C LEU A 37 -25.33 9.23 6.71
N PHE A 38 -25.64 10.22 7.56
CA PHE A 38 -26.91 10.29 8.30
C PHE A 38 -28.08 10.91 7.53
N ASP A 39 -27.84 11.79 6.54
CA ASP A 39 -28.94 12.53 5.88
C ASP A 39 -29.38 11.97 4.52
N ALA A 40 -28.58 11.14 3.86
CA ALA A 40 -28.90 10.64 2.50
C ALA A 40 -28.81 9.11 2.33
N ALA A 41 -28.43 8.35 3.37
CA ALA A 41 -27.80 7.06 3.11
C ALA A 41 -28.10 5.95 4.13
N ASP A 42 -29.07 6.12 5.03
CA ASP A 42 -29.38 5.07 6.03
C ASP A 42 -29.97 3.79 5.39
N GLU A 43 -30.66 3.93 4.25
CA GLU A 43 -31.28 2.81 3.52
C GLU A 43 -30.30 2.12 2.53
N PHE A 44 -29.34 2.88 1.96
CA PHE A 44 -28.34 2.36 1.01
C PHE A 44 -27.08 1.81 1.69
N LEU A 45 -26.64 2.38 2.82
CA LEU A 45 -25.41 1.99 3.53
C LEU A 45 -25.57 0.74 4.41
N ASN A 46 -26.79 0.34 4.73
CA ASN A 46 -27.06 -0.92 5.41
C ASN A 46 -26.70 -2.17 4.58
N ARG A 47 -26.38 -1.99 3.28
CA ARG A 47 -25.76 -3.01 2.43
C ARG A 47 -24.23 -2.95 2.57
N ARG A 48 -23.73 -3.66 3.59
CA ARG A 48 -22.34 -3.77 4.07
C ARG A 48 -21.19 -3.83 3.04
N GLY A 49 -21.44 -4.07 1.75
CA GLY A 49 -20.41 -4.23 0.71
C GLY A 49 -20.02 -2.96 -0.07
N TRP A 50 -20.80 -1.87 0.00
CA TRP A 50 -20.62 -0.72 -0.90
C TRP A 50 -19.65 0.36 -0.36
N ARG A 51 -19.33 0.33 0.94
CA ARG A 51 -18.47 1.35 1.57
C ARG A 51 -17.04 1.37 1.00
N ASN A 52 -16.57 0.26 0.46
CA ASN A 52 -15.28 0.14 -0.21
C ASN A 52 -15.29 0.64 -1.67
N PHE A 53 -16.47 1.02 -2.21
CA PHE A 53 -16.63 1.47 -3.60
C PHE A 53 -16.88 2.99 -3.73
N ILE A 54 -16.92 3.75 -2.62
CA ILE A 54 -17.19 5.20 -2.60
C ILE A 54 -15.91 5.99 -2.31
N SER A 55 -14.73 5.43 -2.60
CA SER A 55 -13.48 6.18 -2.55
C SER A 55 -13.20 6.80 -3.92
N ALA A 56 -12.99 8.11 -3.98
CA ALA A 56 -12.52 8.79 -5.18
C ALA A 56 -11.02 9.10 -5.07
N PRO A 57 -10.24 9.07 -6.16
CA PRO A 57 -8.86 9.52 -6.11
C PRO A 57 -8.79 10.99 -5.71
N ALA A 58 -7.92 11.33 -4.76
CA ALA A 58 -7.65 12.72 -4.41
C ALA A 58 -6.66 13.30 -5.43
N VAL A 59 -7.18 13.81 -6.55
CA VAL A 59 -6.37 14.31 -7.68
C VAL A 59 -5.70 15.64 -7.35
N HIS A 60 -4.41 15.76 -7.64
CA HIS A 60 -3.62 16.98 -7.41
C HIS A 60 -3.75 17.54 -5.99
N HIS A 61 -3.86 16.63 -5.03
CA HIS A 61 -3.99 16.93 -3.61
C HIS A 61 -2.60 17.14 -2.99
N GLN A 62 -2.48 18.13 -2.11
CA GLN A 62 -1.22 18.43 -1.42
C GLN A 62 -0.95 17.39 -0.35
N VAL A 63 0.29 16.92 -0.28
CA VAL A 63 0.73 15.94 0.71
C VAL A 63 2.10 16.35 1.21
N THR A 64 2.31 16.31 2.51
CA THR A 64 3.63 16.50 3.11
C THR A 64 4.20 15.13 3.45
N LEU A 65 5.38 14.83 2.91
CA LEU A 65 6.18 13.66 3.27
C LEU A 65 7.24 14.10 4.28
N VAL A 66 7.29 13.44 5.44
CA VAL A 66 8.31 13.66 6.46
C VAL A 66 9.30 12.51 6.43
N VAL A 67 10.58 12.81 6.18
CA VAL A 67 11.67 11.84 6.11
C VAL A 67 12.83 12.32 6.95
N ASN A 68 13.20 11.59 8.00
CA ASN A 68 14.29 11.96 8.91
C ASN A 68 14.16 13.40 9.46
N GLY A 69 12.93 13.87 9.70
CA GLY A 69 12.64 15.24 10.16
C GLY A 69 12.62 16.31 9.07
N GLU A 70 12.94 15.97 7.81
CA GLU A 70 12.79 16.87 6.66
C GLU A 70 11.38 16.77 6.07
N GLU A 71 10.76 17.92 5.80
CA GLU A 71 9.46 17.99 5.15
C GLU A 71 9.60 18.23 3.64
N ILE A 72 8.90 17.41 2.85
CA ILE A 72 8.87 17.49 1.40
C ILE A 72 7.42 17.65 0.97
N ASN A 73 7.11 18.78 0.32
CA ASN A 73 5.77 19.03 -0.22
C ASN A 73 5.62 18.34 -1.58
N LEU A 74 4.58 17.52 -1.68
CA LEU A 74 4.25 16.68 -2.82
C LEU A 74 2.83 16.98 -3.30
N THR A 75 2.54 16.51 -4.50
CA THR A 75 1.20 16.58 -5.05
C THR A 75 0.88 15.25 -5.71
N THR A 76 -0.29 14.70 -5.43
CA THR A 76 -0.74 13.46 -6.04
C THR A 76 -0.96 13.62 -7.54
N ASP A 77 -0.81 12.51 -8.26
CA ASP A 77 -1.12 12.46 -9.69
C ASP A 77 -2.64 12.45 -9.96
N ARG A 78 -3.01 12.13 -11.20
CA ARG A 78 -4.40 12.07 -11.66
C ARG A 78 -5.21 10.90 -11.10
N GLU A 79 -4.53 9.90 -10.54
CA GLU A 79 -5.13 8.70 -9.96
C GLU A 79 -5.01 8.69 -8.42
N GLY A 80 -4.50 9.80 -7.85
CA GLY A 80 -4.30 9.98 -6.42
C GLY A 80 -3.00 9.37 -5.90
N TYR A 81 -2.09 8.92 -6.77
CA TYR A 81 -0.85 8.28 -6.34
C TYR A 81 0.27 9.28 -6.07
N ILE A 82 1.16 8.88 -5.17
CA ILE A 82 2.50 9.39 -4.99
C ILE A 82 3.43 8.22 -5.29
N ASP A 83 4.32 8.38 -6.27
CA ASP A 83 5.43 7.46 -6.54
C ASP A 83 6.64 8.32 -6.94
N ILE A 84 7.53 8.52 -5.98
CA ILE A 84 8.67 9.41 -6.15
C ILE A 84 9.96 8.74 -5.73
N ARG A 85 11.06 9.24 -6.29
CA ARG A 85 12.41 8.96 -5.82
C ARG A 85 13.02 10.22 -5.25
N ILE A 86 13.53 10.12 -4.03
CA ILE A 86 14.21 11.21 -3.33
C ILE A 86 15.61 10.75 -2.92
N LYS A 87 16.52 11.71 -2.72
CA LYS A 87 17.80 11.41 -2.09
C LYS A 87 17.54 10.93 -0.66
N ASN A 88 18.28 9.91 -0.22
CA ASN A 88 18.18 9.46 1.17
C ASN A 88 18.79 10.55 2.09
N PRO A 89 18.02 11.15 3.02
CA PRO A 89 18.50 12.21 3.91
C PRO A 89 19.28 11.65 5.13
N GLY A 90 19.91 10.49 5.01
CA GLY A 90 20.70 9.86 6.07
C GLY A 90 19.96 8.82 6.91
N LEU A 91 18.93 8.18 6.36
CA LEU A 91 18.35 6.98 6.96
C LEU A 91 19.30 5.78 6.82
N GLU A 92 19.55 5.11 7.94
CA GLU A 92 20.45 3.94 8.04
C GLU A 92 19.85 2.67 7.38
N PRO A 93 20.70 1.73 6.92
CA PRO A 93 20.25 0.43 6.44
C PRO A 93 19.33 -0.30 7.44
N GLY A 94 18.31 -0.99 6.93
CA GLY A 94 17.30 -1.69 7.72
C GLY A 94 15.88 -1.17 7.49
N TRP A 95 14.96 -1.56 8.37
CA TRP A 95 13.59 -1.07 8.36
C TRP A 95 13.51 0.30 9.01
N GLN A 96 13.08 1.28 8.22
CA GLN A 96 12.85 2.66 8.61
C GLN A 96 11.37 3.01 8.39
N SER A 97 10.98 4.21 8.80
CA SER A 97 9.63 4.74 8.56
C SER A 97 9.72 6.17 8.04
N VAL A 98 8.78 6.52 7.16
CA VAL A 98 8.50 7.90 6.75
C VAL A 98 7.03 8.19 6.99
N ASP A 99 6.65 9.45 7.13
CA ASP A 99 5.26 9.79 7.42
C ASP A 99 4.65 10.62 6.30
N PHE A 100 3.41 10.30 5.95
CA PHE A 100 2.59 11.10 5.04
C PHE A 100 1.54 11.89 5.83
N ILE A 101 1.37 13.16 5.50
CA ILE A 101 0.41 14.07 6.12
C ILE A 101 -0.43 14.72 5.01
N VAL A 102 -1.76 14.72 5.20
CA VAL A 102 -2.73 15.37 4.31
C VAL A 102 -3.74 16.17 5.14
N ASP A 103 -4.16 17.34 4.66
CA ASP A 103 -5.23 18.15 5.27
C ASP A 103 -5.12 18.34 6.81
N ASP A 104 -3.89 18.49 7.35
CA ASP A 104 -3.59 18.59 8.79
C ASP A 104 -4.02 17.35 9.63
N ALA A 105 -4.23 16.21 8.98
CA ALA A 105 -4.55 14.95 9.62
C ALA A 105 -3.36 14.37 10.39
N GLN A 106 -3.63 13.33 11.19
CA GLN A 106 -2.57 12.59 11.87
C GLN A 106 -1.61 11.97 10.83
N PRO A 107 -0.29 12.01 11.08
CA PRO A 107 0.69 11.41 10.19
C PRO A 107 0.42 9.90 10.00
N VAL A 108 0.54 9.44 8.75
CA VAL A 108 0.37 8.04 8.37
C VAL A 108 1.75 7.45 8.04
N PRO A 109 2.25 6.49 8.86
CA PRO A 109 3.58 5.92 8.66
C PRO A 109 3.60 4.95 7.47
N ALA A 110 4.69 5.01 6.71
CA ALA A 110 5.01 4.11 5.61
C ALA A 110 6.36 3.44 5.89
N PRO A 111 6.41 2.09 5.99
CA PRO A 111 7.67 1.39 6.19
C PRO A 111 8.55 1.51 4.94
N ILE A 112 9.85 1.73 5.13
CA ILE A 112 10.84 1.72 4.05
C ILE A 112 11.94 0.73 4.39
N GLN A 113 12.21 -0.21 3.48
CA GLN A 113 13.39 -1.08 3.60
C GLN A 113 14.59 -0.44 2.91
N ILE A 114 15.62 -0.06 3.68
CA ILE A 114 16.89 0.44 3.16
C ILE A 114 17.88 -0.71 3.08
N VAL A 115 18.26 -1.06 1.86
CA VAL A 115 19.22 -2.12 1.58
C VAL A 115 20.63 -1.52 1.60
N SER A 116 21.50 -2.05 2.48
CA SER A 116 22.91 -1.65 2.53
C SER A 116 23.62 -1.99 1.23
N SER A 117 24.58 -1.14 0.83
CA SER A 117 25.46 -1.39 -0.31
C SER A 117 26.31 -2.67 -0.19
N GLU A 118 26.49 -3.21 1.02
CA GLU A 118 27.18 -4.48 1.26
C GLU A 118 26.34 -5.72 0.89
N ILE A 119 25.02 -5.55 0.76
CA ILE A 119 24.12 -6.65 0.39
C ILE A 119 24.18 -6.90 -1.10
N THR A 120 24.71 -8.07 -1.47
CA THR A 120 24.90 -8.49 -2.88
C THR A 120 23.94 -9.60 -3.30
N PHE A 121 23.09 -10.08 -2.39
CA PHE A 121 22.10 -11.14 -2.65
C PHE A 121 20.70 -10.65 -2.28
N GLY A 122 19.71 -10.95 -3.13
CA GLY A 122 18.30 -10.64 -2.90
C GLY A 122 17.40 -11.72 -3.49
N ILE A 123 16.19 -11.82 -2.97
CA ILE A 123 15.19 -12.80 -3.40
C ILE A 123 14.07 -12.05 -4.12
N ILE A 124 13.74 -12.47 -5.33
CA ILE A 124 12.54 -12.03 -6.04
C ILE A 124 11.57 -13.20 -6.05
N SER A 125 10.35 -12.99 -5.58
CA SER A 125 9.30 -14.00 -5.62
C SER A 125 8.07 -13.48 -6.32
N ASP A 126 7.52 -14.28 -7.21
CA ASP A 126 6.15 -14.08 -7.66
C ASP A 126 5.19 -14.39 -6.51
N ILE A 127 4.11 -13.61 -6.40
CA ILE A 127 2.97 -13.88 -5.50
C ILE A 127 1.95 -14.80 -6.22
N ASP A 128 1.90 -14.78 -7.56
CA ASP A 128 0.70 -15.14 -8.33
C ASP A 128 0.58 -16.62 -8.73
N ASP A 129 1.56 -17.48 -8.42
CA ASP A 129 1.50 -18.92 -8.69
C ASP A 129 0.44 -19.68 -7.85
N THR A 130 -0.61 -19.01 -7.36
CA THR A 130 -1.68 -19.64 -6.57
C THR A 130 -3.05 -18.92 -6.65
N ILE A 131 -3.56 -18.55 -7.82
CA ILE A 131 -4.98 -18.19 -7.98
C ILE A 131 -5.63 -18.87 -9.21
N ILE A 132 -6.03 -20.13 -8.99
CA ILE A 132 -7.20 -20.86 -9.56
C ILE A 132 -7.33 -21.04 -11.09
N SER A 133 -7.18 -22.29 -11.54
CA SER A 133 -7.83 -22.80 -12.76
C SER A 133 -9.28 -23.19 -12.45
N THR A 134 -10.24 -22.34 -12.82
CA THR A 134 -11.61 -22.78 -13.04
C THR A 134 -12.28 -21.92 -14.10
N LEU A 135 -12.79 -22.59 -15.14
CA LEU A 135 -13.75 -22.06 -16.10
C LEU A 135 -15.01 -21.59 -15.36
N LEU A 136 -15.09 -20.31 -15.02
CA LEU A 136 -16.32 -19.68 -14.53
C LEU A 136 -16.89 -18.75 -15.62
N PRO A 137 -18.16 -18.95 -16.04
CA PRO A 137 -18.79 -18.09 -17.03
C PRO A 137 -18.88 -16.65 -16.51
N ARG A 138 -18.71 -15.70 -17.44
CA ARG A 138 -18.35 -14.29 -17.20
C ARG A 138 -19.25 -13.44 -16.29
N PRO A 139 -20.54 -13.72 -15.98
CA PRO A 139 -21.33 -12.80 -15.16
C PRO A 139 -21.19 -12.97 -13.63
N PHE A 140 -20.49 -13.99 -13.11
CA PHE A 140 -20.40 -14.25 -11.65
C PHE A 140 -19.08 -13.84 -10.96
N ILE A 141 -18.13 -13.24 -11.70
CA ILE A 141 -16.80 -12.86 -11.18
C ILE A 141 -16.89 -11.78 -10.08
N ALA A 142 -17.79 -10.81 -10.22
CA ALA A 142 -17.93 -9.72 -9.25
C ALA A 142 -18.52 -10.17 -7.90
N ALA A 143 -19.41 -11.15 -7.92
CA ALA A 143 -20.05 -11.68 -6.72
C ALA A 143 -19.10 -12.59 -5.92
N TRP A 144 -18.24 -13.35 -6.59
CA TRP A 144 -17.27 -14.22 -5.93
C TRP A 144 -16.18 -13.44 -5.19
N ASN A 145 -15.67 -12.34 -5.78
CA ASN A 145 -14.72 -11.43 -5.12
C ASN A 145 -15.28 -10.85 -3.81
N SER A 146 -16.60 -10.81 -3.65
CA SER A 146 -17.25 -10.27 -2.45
C SER A 146 -17.66 -11.32 -1.42
N PHE A 147 -17.71 -12.63 -1.77
CA PHE A 147 -18.26 -13.67 -0.89
C PHE A 147 -17.31 -14.84 -0.57
N VAL A 148 -16.20 -15.01 -1.29
CA VAL A 148 -15.24 -16.12 -1.09
C VAL A 148 -13.83 -15.53 -1.19
N LEU A 149 -13.13 -15.26 -0.10
CA LEU A 149 -12.63 -16.26 0.84
C LEU A 149 -12.43 -15.63 2.22
N THR A 150 -13.24 -16.10 3.16
CA THR A 150 -12.77 -16.35 4.53
C THR A 150 -11.34 -16.88 4.47
N GLU A 151 -10.47 -16.22 5.22
CA GLU A 151 -9.01 -16.28 5.32
C GLU A 151 -8.42 -17.68 5.65
N ARG A 152 -8.79 -18.72 4.89
CA ARG A 152 -8.48 -20.13 5.18
C ARG A 152 -8.08 -21.00 3.98
N ALA A 153 -7.69 -20.41 2.85
CA ALA A 153 -7.19 -21.19 1.70
C ALA A 153 -5.84 -20.70 1.14
N ARG A 154 -4.97 -20.12 1.99
CA ARG A 154 -3.55 -19.96 1.65
C ARG A 154 -2.78 -21.07 2.34
N GLN A 155 -2.73 -22.25 1.72
CA GLN A 155 -1.74 -23.23 2.16
C GLN A 155 -0.39 -22.76 1.63
N PRO A 156 0.57 -22.36 2.49
CA PRO A 156 1.91 -22.09 2.02
C PRO A 156 2.43 -23.34 1.32
N VAL A 157 3.05 -23.17 0.13
CA VAL A 157 3.72 -24.28 -0.55
C VAL A 157 4.67 -24.92 0.45
N VAL A 158 4.47 -26.20 0.71
CA VAL A 158 5.21 -26.95 1.73
C VAL A 158 6.70 -26.84 1.41
N GLY A 159 7.46 -26.21 2.30
CA GLY A 159 8.91 -26.00 2.14
C GLY A 159 9.35 -24.61 1.70
N MET A 160 8.48 -23.77 1.12
CA MET A 160 8.88 -22.41 0.69
C MET A 160 9.24 -21.49 1.84
N SER A 161 8.49 -21.54 2.94
CA SER A 161 8.82 -20.79 4.16
C SER A 161 10.14 -21.26 4.78
N LYS A 162 10.48 -22.55 4.66
CA LYS A 162 11.76 -23.09 5.08
C LYS A 162 12.88 -22.62 4.15
N LEU A 163 12.66 -22.67 2.83
CA LEU A 163 13.61 -22.17 1.83
C LEU A 163 13.96 -20.70 2.08
N TYR A 164 12.97 -19.83 2.26
CA TYR A 164 13.25 -18.42 2.55
C TYR A 164 13.97 -18.22 3.87
N LYS A 165 13.61 -18.98 4.92
CA LYS A 165 14.32 -18.93 6.20
C LYS A 165 15.78 -19.36 6.05
N ASP A 166 16.04 -20.45 5.32
CA ASP A 166 17.39 -20.99 5.10
C ASP A 166 18.22 -20.01 4.24
N LEU A 167 17.61 -19.39 3.22
CA LEU A 167 18.25 -18.37 2.39
C LEU A 167 18.57 -17.10 3.20
N LEU A 168 17.63 -16.61 4.01
CA LEU A 168 17.86 -15.43 4.86
C LEU A 168 18.89 -15.71 5.97
N ALA A 169 18.97 -16.94 6.47
CA ALA A 169 20.01 -17.34 7.42
C ALA A 169 21.40 -17.39 6.75
N LYS A 170 21.46 -17.83 5.48
CA LYS A 170 22.70 -17.87 4.69
C LYS A 170 23.13 -16.48 4.21
N TYR A 171 22.18 -15.60 3.92
CA TYR A 171 22.40 -14.24 3.43
C TYR A 171 21.66 -13.23 4.33
N PRO A 172 22.19 -12.93 5.53
CA PRO A 172 21.58 -11.96 6.44
C PRO A 172 21.44 -10.59 5.77
N GLY A 173 20.27 -9.96 5.91
CA GLY A 173 19.99 -8.65 5.34
C GLY A 173 19.56 -8.66 3.87
N ALA A 174 19.51 -9.83 3.21
CA ALA A 174 19.00 -9.95 1.85
C ALA A 174 17.52 -9.49 1.78
N PRO A 175 17.17 -8.57 0.87
CA PRO A 175 15.78 -8.17 0.69
C PRO A 175 14.97 -9.29 0.03
N ILE A 176 13.68 -9.32 0.33
CA ILE A 176 12.71 -10.12 -0.41
C ILE A 176 11.76 -9.16 -1.10
N ILE A 177 11.76 -9.16 -2.43
CA ILE A 177 10.86 -8.36 -3.25
C ILE A 177 9.83 -9.31 -3.84
N TYR A 178 8.57 -9.04 -3.54
CA TYR A 178 7.46 -9.76 -4.14
C TYR A 178 6.98 -9.00 -5.38
N ILE A 179 6.81 -9.71 -6.49
CA ILE A 179 6.23 -9.19 -7.73
C ILE A 179 4.86 -9.85 -7.89
N SER A 180 3.87 -9.09 -8.31
CA SER A 180 2.55 -9.59 -8.68
C SER A 180 2.12 -8.88 -9.96
N THR A 181 1.63 -9.66 -10.90
CA THR A 181 0.88 -9.29 -12.10
C THR A 181 -0.61 -9.31 -11.79
N GLY A 182 -1.04 -8.49 -10.83
CA GLY A 182 -2.47 -8.22 -10.59
C GLY A 182 -3.18 -7.64 -11.81
#